data_AF-A0A6G0EBP7-F1
#
_entry.id   AF-A0A6G0EBP7-F1
#
_cell.length_a   1.000
_cell.length_b   1.000
_cell.length_c   1.000
_cell.angle_alpha   90.00
_cell.angle_beta   90.00
_cell.angle_gamma   90.00
#
_symmetry.space_group_name_H-M   'P 1'
#
loop_
_entity.id
_entity.type
_entity.pdbx_description
1 polymer ?
#
loop_
_entity_poly.entity_id
_entity_poly.type
_entity_poly.pdbx_seq_one_letter_code
_entity_poly.pdbx_strand_id
1 'polypeptide(L)'
;MTDRTTANSPVVTVTVRFIAMFVLTFALFTLFHGTSSVGGGFQGGVIAATAVIILAFGFGVEETTAWLSPRWLLALVVAGPAAFGLVAFSGILAGGSFLQFDVLPIPKPSVYATEFIELGIGATVAGVVISLFVRLTGGVDGE
;
A
#
# COMPACT_ATOMS: atom_id res chain seq x y z
N MET A 1 -29.64 -16.25 20.67
CA MET A 1 -29.93 -15.72 19.33
C MET A 1 -29.13 -14.45 19.18
N THR A 2 -27.97 -14.51 18.52
CA THR A 2 -27.25 -13.46 17.77
C THR A 2 -25.79 -13.90 17.65
N ASP A 3 -25.46 -14.65 16.60
CA ASP A 3 -24.08 -14.75 16.12
C ASP A 3 -24.09 -15.21 14.66
N ARG A 4 -24.13 -14.23 13.73
CA ARG A 4 -24.02 -14.43 12.28
C ARG A 4 -23.49 -13.16 11.59
N THR A 5 -22.36 -12.63 12.06
CA THR A 5 -21.64 -11.55 11.36
C THR A 5 -20.62 -12.05 10.34
N THR A 6 -20.54 -13.36 10.09
CA THR A 6 -19.78 -13.89 8.95
C THR A 6 -20.69 -13.95 7.71
N ALA A 7 -20.21 -13.41 6.59
CA ALA A 7 -20.85 -13.58 5.29
C ALA A 7 -20.80 -15.07 4.89
N ASN A 8 -21.78 -15.85 5.35
CA ASN A 8 -21.87 -17.30 5.14
C ASN A 8 -22.34 -17.64 3.71
N SER A 9 -21.76 -17.01 2.69
CA SER A 9 -22.06 -17.30 1.29
C SER A 9 -20.81 -17.84 0.59
N PRO A 10 -20.77 -19.16 0.30
CA PRO A 10 -19.67 -19.77 -0.44
C PRO A 10 -19.40 -19.09 -1.79
N VAL A 11 -20.46 -18.59 -2.44
CA VAL A 11 -20.36 -17.85 -3.70
C VAL A 11 -19.57 -16.55 -3.51
N VAL A 12 -19.87 -15.78 -2.45
CA VAL A 12 -19.17 -14.52 -2.15
C VAL A 12 -17.72 -14.80 -1.82
N THR A 13 -17.43 -15.72 -0.90
CA THR A 13 -16.06 -16.02 -0.47
C THR A 13 -15.17 -16.51 -1.62
N VAL A 14 -15.69 -17.38 -2.49
CA VAL A 14 -14.95 -17.84 -3.68
C VAL A 14 -14.71 -16.69 -4.65
N THR A 15 -15.73 -15.87 -4.93
CA THR A 15 -15.63 -14.74 -5.86
C THR A 15 -14.63 -13.70 -5.37
N VAL A 16 -14.72 -13.30 -4.09
CA VAL A 16 -13.79 -12.39 -3.42
C VAL A 16 -12.36 -12.89 -3.52
N ARG A 17 -12.12 -14.19 -3.25
CA ARG A 17 -10.75 -14.75 -3.30
C ARG A 17 -10.11 -14.59 -4.67
N PHE A 18 -10.87 -14.82 -5.75
CA PHE A 18 -10.36 -14.62 -7.11
C PHE A 18 -10.17 -13.12 -7.42
N ILE A 19 -11.17 -12.29 -7.14
CA ILE A 19 -11.12 -10.85 -7.44
C ILE A 19 -9.98 -10.17 -6.69
N ALA A 20 -9.79 -10.47 -5.40
CA ALA A 20 -8.72 -9.86 -4.59
C ALA A 20 -7.33 -10.08 -5.22
N MET A 21 -7.09 -11.24 -5.82
CA MET A 21 -5.81 -11.52 -6.49
C MET A 21 -5.63 -10.70 -7.78
N PHE A 22 -6.70 -10.50 -8.56
CA PHE A 22 -6.66 -9.62 -9.73
C PHE A 22 -6.48 -8.15 -9.33
N VAL A 23 -7.18 -7.69 -8.29
CA VAL A 23 -7.07 -6.33 -7.75
C VAL A 23 -5.64 -6.07 -7.25
N LEU A 24 -5.05 -7.03 -6.51
CA LEU A 24 -3.67 -6.91 -6.05
C LEU A 24 -2.68 -6.86 -7.22
N THR A 25 -2.88 -7.71 -8.24
CA THR A 25 -2.02 -7.70 -9.44
C THR A 25 -2.10 -6.37 -10.18
N PHE A 26 -3.31 -5.81 -10.31
CA PHE A 26 -3.52 -4.50 -10.91
C PHE A 26 -2.90 -3.38 -10.07
N ALA A 27 -3.01 -3.46 -8.74
CA ALA A 27 -2.34 -2.52 -7.83
C ALA A 27 -0.83 -2.51 -8.05
N LEU A 28 -0.21 -3.70 -8.10
CA LEU A 28 1.23 -3.85 -8.37
C LEU A 28 1.60 -3.27 -9.74
N PHE A 29 0.81 -3.56 -10.78
CA PHE A 29 1.03 -2.96 -12.10
C PHE A 29 1.03 -1.43 -12.04
N THR A 30 0.01 -0.82 -11.42
CA THR A 30 -0.11 0.64 -11.27
C THR A 30 1.04 1.24 -10.44
N LEU A 31 1.50 0.54 -9.40
CA LEU A 31 2.62 0.93 -8.54
C LEU A 31 3.96 0.95 -9.32
N PHE A 32 4.23 -0.07 -10.14
CA PHE A 32 5.50 -0.19 -10.86
C PHE A 32 5.55 0.58 -12.19
N HIS A 33 4.41 1.05 -12.71
CA HIS A 33 4.34 1.74 -14.00
C HIS A 33 3.87 3.20 -13.90
N GLY A 34 3.95 3.82 -12.72
CA GLY A 34 3.47 5.18 -12.48
C GLY A 34 4.12 6.27 -13.34
N THR A 35 5.42 6.13 -13.64
CA THR A 35 6.18 7.06 -14.49
C THR A 35 5.93 6.88 -16.00
N SER A 36 5.37 5.74 -16.40
CA SER A 36 5.23 5.34 -17.81
C SER A 36 3.76 5.24 -18.28
N SER A 37 2.80 5.31 -17.37
CA SER A 37 1.38 5.14 -17.62
C SER A 37 0.54 6.08 -16.75
N VAL A 38 -0.77 6.20 -17.04
CA VAL A 38 -1.71 6.88 -16.14
C VAL A 38 -1.82 6.04 -14.86
N GLY A 39 -1.33 6.56 -13.74
CA GLY A 39 -1.16 5.74 -12.54
C GLY A 39 -0.34 6.44 -11.46
N GLY A 40 0.36 5.63 -10.66
CA GLY A 40 1.32 6.08 -9.66
C GLY A 40 1.08 5.49 -8.26
N GLY A 41 1.96 5.88 -7.35
CA GLY A 41 1.95 5.41 -5.96
C GLY A 41 0.60 5.58 -5.27
N PHE A 42 -0.01 6.76 -5.37
CA PHE A 42 -1.29 7.03 -4.70
C PHE A 42 -2.40 6.08 -5.16
N GLN A 43 -2.62 5.98 -6.47
CA GLN A 43 -3.69 5.15 -7.04
C GLN A 43 -3.42 3.66 -6.78
N GLY A 44 -2.19 3.21 -7.01
CA GLY A 44 -1.79 1.83 -6.74
C GLY A 44 -1.94 1.46 -5.25
N GLY A 45 -1.61 2.37 -4.34
CA GLY A 45 -1.82 2.19 -2.90
C GLY A 45 -3.30 2.06 -2.51
N VAL A 46 -4.19 2.85 -3.09
CA VAL A 46 -5.65 2.73 -2.86
C VAL A 46 -6.16 1.38 -3.36
N ILE A 47 -5.73 0.94 -4.54
CA ILE A 47 -6.14 -0.36 -5.11
C ILE A 47 -5.60 -1.51 -4.24
N ALA A 48 -4.36 -1.43 -3.76
CA ALA A 48 -3.78 -2.42 -2.85
C ALA A 48 -4.57 -2.52 -1.54
N ALA A 49 -4.94 -1.39 -0.93
CA ALA A 49 -5.79 -1.39 0.26
C ALA A 49 -7.19 -1.98 -0.03
N THR A 50 -7.74 -1.70 -1.20
CA THR A 50 -9.04 -2.24 -1.63
C THR A 50 -9.02 -3.77 -1.70
N ALA A 51 -7.91 -4.39 -2.10
CA ALA A 51 -7.77 -5.85 -2.06
C ALA A 51 -7.94 -6.42 -0.64
N VAL A 52 -7.38 -5.75 0.37
CA VAL A 52 -7.52 -6.13 1.79
C VAL A 52 -8.96 -5.93 2.28
N ILE A 53 -9.58 -4.81 1.93
CA ILE A 53 -10.95 -4.49 2.35
C ILE A 53 -11.96 -5.48 1.76
N ILE A 54 -11.80 -5.87 0.50
CA ILE A 54 -12.66 -6.86 -0.15
C ILE A 54 -12.50 -8.24 0.52
N LEU A 55 -11.28 -8.61 0.93
CA LEU A 55 -11.07 -9.81 1.75
C LEU A 55 -11.82 -9.73 3.08
N ALA A 56 -11.78 -8.58 3.76
CA ALA A 56 -12.52 -8.36 5.01
C ALA A 56 -14.03 -8.54 4.83
N PHE A 57 -14.61 -8.06 3.72
CA PHE A 57 -16.03 -8.28 3.45
C PHE A 57 -16.38 -9.73 3.07
N GLY A 58 -15.46 -10.48 2.45
CA GLY A 58 -15.73 -11.86 2.03
C GLY A 58 -15.40 -12.93 3.06
N PHE A 59 -14.47 -12.66 3.98
CA PHE A 59 -13.95 -13.60 4.98
C PHE A 59 -14.25 -13.20 6.43
N GLY A 60 -14.72 -11.98 6.65
CA GLY A 60 -14.94 -11.42 7.99
C GLY A 60 -13.89 -10.38 8.35
N VAL A 61 -14.34 -9.34 9.05
CA VAL A 61 -13.49 -8.19 9.39
C VAL A 61 -12.54 -8.56 10.51
N GLU A 62 -13.03 -9.22 11.55
CA GLU A 62 -12.26 -9.71 12.68
C GLU A 62 -11.18 -10.68 12.19
N GLU A 63 -11.55 -11.64 11.34
CA GLU A 63 -10.62 -12.62 10.77
C GLU A 63 -9.54 -11.93 9.95
N THR A 64 -9.90 -10.97 9.09
CA THR A 64 -8.93 -10.31 8.20
C THR A 64 -8.01 -9.36 8.97
N THR A 65 -8.56 -8.59 9.90
CA THR A 65 -7.77 -7.65 10.71
C THR A 65 -6.83 -8.35 11.69
N ALA A 66 -7.14 -9.58 12.11
CA ALA A 66 -6.22 -10.40 12.91
C ALA A 66 -4.90 -10.74 12.20
N TRP A 67 -4.85 -10.71 10.85
CA TRP A 67 -3.60 -10.88 10.08
C TRP A 67 -2.77 -9.59 9.98
N LEU A 68 -3.35 -8.44 10.34
CA LEU A 68 -2.70 -7.14 10.20
C LEU A 68 -1.94 -6.78 11.47
N SER A 69 -0.61 -6.72 11.36
CA SER A 69 0.22 -6.26 12.47
C SER A 69 0.25 -4.73 12.53
N PRO A 70 0.00 -4.10 13.70
CA PRO A 70 0.14 -2.66 13.88
C PRO A 70 1.54 -2.15 13.51
N ARG A 71 2.58 -2.94 13.80
CA ARG A 71 3.97 -2.62 13.45
C ARG A 71 4.17 -2.52 11.94
N TRP A 72 3.61 -3.46 11.18
CA TRP A 72 3.73 -3.45 9.71
C TRP A 72 2.88 -2.36 9.08
N LEU A 73 1.68 -2.09 9.60
CA LEU A 73 0.87 -0.94 9.15
C LEU A 73 1.62 0.38 9.38
N LEU A 74 2.23 0.57 10.55
CA LEU A 74 3.06 1.74 10.81
C LEU A 74 4.25 1.81 9.85
N ALA A 75 4.93 0.69 9.59
CA ALA A 75 6.04 0.64 8.63
C ALA A 75 5.60 1.06 7.22
N LEU A 76 4.43 0.62 6.77
CA LEU A 76 3.83 1.05 5.51
C LEU A 76 3.55 2.56 5.52
N VAL A 77 2.92 3.08 6.58
CA VAL A 77 2.59 4.51 6.72
C VAL A 77 3.84 5.38 6.61
N VAL A 78 4.95 5.01 7.23
CA VAL A 78 6.19 5.82 7.20
C VAL A 78 7.06 5.58 5.96
N ALA A 79 6.74 4.58 5.13
CA ALA A 79 7.57 4.20 3.98
C ALA A 79 7.75 5.33 2.95
N GLY A 80 6.69 6.07 2.62
CA GLY A 80 6.72 7.18 1.67
C GLY A 80 7.60 8.34 2.14
N PRO A 81 7.36 8.93 3.33
CA PRO A 81 8.25 9.95 3.88
C PRO A 81 9.70 9.49 3.99
N ALA A 82 9.94 8.24 4.41
CA ALA A 82 11.28 7.67 4.49
C ALA A 82 11.94 7.53 3.11
N ALA A 83 11.22 7.00 2.11
CA ALA A 83 11.70 6.85 0.74
C ALA A 83 12.01 8.22 0.10
N PHE A 84 11.12 9.20 0.30
CA PHE A 84 11.34 10.57 -0.14
C PHE A 84 12.59 11.18 0.49
N GLY A 85 12.74 11.06 1.81
CA GLY A 85 13.93 11.53 2.52
C GLY A 85 15.20 10.88 1.97
N LEU A 86 15.25 9.55 1.90
CA LEU A 86 16.40 8.80 1.39
C LEU A 86 16.80 9.26 -0.02
N VAL A 87 15.85 9.37 -0.94
CA VAL A 87 16.10 9.80 -2.31
C VAL A 87 16.54 11.26 -2.37
N ALA A 88 15.90 12.15 -1.62
CA ALA A 88 16.24 13.57 -1.64
C ALA A 88 17.62 13.86 -1.04
N PHE A 89 18.01 13.16 0.03
CA PHE A 89 19.33 13.27 0.65
C PHE A 89 20.43 12.57 -0.16
N SER A 90 20.09 11.60 -1.02
CA SER A 90 21.09 10.90 -1.85
C SER A 90 21.87 11.85 -2.77
N GLY A 91 21.23 12.91 -3.28
CA GLY A 91 21.89 13.96 -4.07
C GLY A 91 22.97 14.70 -3.28
N ILE A 92 22.69 15.02 -2.02
CA ILE A 92 23.65 15.66 -1.10
C ILE A 92 24.82 14.72 -0.80
N LEU A 93 24.53 13.44 -0.53
CA LEU A 93 25.55 12.43 -0.25
C LEU A 93 26.48 12.18 -1.46
N ALA A 94 25.97 12.39 -2.67
CA ALA A 94 26.75 12.33 -3.91
C ALA A 94 27.51 13.64 -4.23
N GLY A 95 27.48 14.64 -3.35
CA GLY A 95 28.16 15.93 -3.52
C GLY A 95 27.37 16.98 -4.31
N GLY A 96 26.09 16.72 -4.60
CA GLY A 96 25.16 17.65 -5.23
C GLY A 96 24.25 18.37 -4.23
N SER A 97 23.14 18.88 -4.73
CA SER A 97 22.09 19.55 -3.96
C SER A 97 20.95 18.61 -3.56
N PHE A 98 20.06 19.06 -2.67
CA PHE A 98 18.82 18.37 -2.33
C PHE A 98 17.97 18.11 -3.59
N LEU A 99 17.48 16.87 -3.76
CA LEU A 99 16.74 16.42 -4.96
C LEU A 99 17.54 16.51 -6.29
N GLN A 100 18.86 16.67 -6.24
CA GLN A 100 19.68 16.61 -7.44
C GLN A 100 19.99 15.14 -7.78
N PHE A 101 19.38 14.62 -8.83
CA PHE A 101 19.48 13.20 -9.20
C PHE A 101 20.55 12.92 -10.27
N ASP A 102 20.89 13.90 -11.09
CA ASP A 102 21.89 13.79 -12.17
C ASP A 102 23.31 13.46 -11.67
N VAL A 103 23.59 13.69 -10.39
CA VAL A 103 24.86 13.34 -9.74
C VAL A 103 24.96 11.85 -9.36
N LEU A 104 23.86 11.11 -9.40
CA LEU A 104 23.85 9.69 -9.06
C LEU A 104 24.40 8.86 -10.24
N PRO A 105 25.36 7.94 -10.01
CA PRO A 105 26.02 7.17 -11.07
C PRO A 105 25.16 5.98 -11.52
N ILE A 106 23.90 6.23 -11.88
CA ILE A 106 22.94 5.21 -12.35
C ILE A 106 22.28 5.67 -13.66
N PRO A 107 21.84 4.73 -14.53
CA PRO A 107 21.07 5.10 -15.72
C PRO A 107 19.75 5.77 -15.32
N LYS A 108 19.33 6.81 -16.05
CA LYS A 108 18.04 7.51 -15.85
C LYS A 108 17.71 7.80 -14.36
N PRO A 109 18.61 8.48 -13.63
CA PRO A 109 18.52 8.58 -12.18
C PRO A 109 17.21 9.22 -11.70
N SER A 110 16.72 10.25 -12.41
CA SER A 110 15.44 10.89 -12.09
C SER A 110 14.24 9.96 -12.23
N VAL A 111 14.26 9.02 -13.18
CA VAL A 111 13.17 8.06 -13.39
C VAL A 111 13.13 7.07 -12.22
N TYR A 112 14.25 6.43 -11.92
CA TYR A 112 14.31 5.46 -10.82
C TYR A 112 14.11 6.10 -9.44
N ALA A 113 14.61 7.33 -9.25
CA ALA A 113 14.33 8.11 -8.05
C ALA A 113 12.82 8.35 -7.88
N THR A 114 12.13 8.75 -8.97
CA THR A 114 10.69 8.99 -8.95
C THR A 114 9.92 7.69 -8.70
N GLU A 115 10.24 6.60 -9.40
CA GLU A 115 9.60 5.28 -9.21
C GLU A 115 9.75 4.78 -7.77
N PHE A 116 10.93 4.92 -7.17
CA PHE A 116 11.16 4.52 -5.79
C PHE A 116 10.35 5.36 -4.79
N ILE A 117 10.26 6.67 -5.00
CA ILE A 117 9.40 7.55 -4.20
C ILE A 117 7.93 7.13 -4.34
N GLU A 118 7.47 6.86 -5.56
CA GLU A 118 6.09 6.43 -5.82
C GLU A 118 5.75 5.11 -5.13
N LEU A 119 6.66 4.12 -5.13
CA LEU A 119 6.48 2.88 -4.37
C LEU A 119 6.31 3.14 -2.88
N GLY A 120 7.13 4.05 -2.32
CA GLY A 120 6.99 4.49 -0.93
C GLY A 120 5.65 5.16 -0.66
N ILE A 121 5.23 6.10 -1.53
CA ILE A 121 3.93 6.77 -1.43
C ILE A 121 2.80 5.75 -1.47
N GLY A 122 2.84 4.77 -2.37
CA GLY A 122 1.80 3.75 -2.46
C GLY A 122 1.74 2.84 -1.25
N ALA A 123 2.88 2.48 -0.66
CA ALA A 123 2.92 1.81 0.63
C ALA A 123 2.28 2.65 1.75
N THR A 124 2.61 3.95 1.82
CA THR A 124 1.99 4.88 2.79
C THR A 124 0.48 4.95 2.60
N VAL A 125 0.00 5.15 1.37
CA VAL A 125 -1.43 5.26 1.08
C VAL A 125 -2.14 3.96 1.44
N ALA A 126 -1.60 2.80 1.06
CA ALA A 126 -2.16 1.51 1.44
C ALA A 126 -2.24 1.35 2.96
N GLY A 127 -1.14 1.63 3.67
CA GLY A 127 -1.06 1.56 5.12
C GLY A 127 -2.06 2.48 5.82
N VAL A 128 -2.21 3.73 5.36
CA VAL A 128 -3.19 4.68 5.91
C VAL A 128 -4.62 4.19 5.69
N VAL A 129 -4.98 3.80 4.46
CA VAL A 129 -6.35 3.36 4.14
C VAL A 129 -6.71 2.10 4.92
N ILE A 130 -5.80 1.13 5.01
CA ILE A 130 -6.02 -0.09 5.81
C ILE A 130 -6.14 0.25 7.31
N SER A 131 -5.28 1.13 7.83
CA SER A 131 -5.35 1.55 9.24
C SER A 131 -6.65 2.28 9.57
N LEU A 132 -7.13 3.13 8.65
CA LEU A 132 -8.43 3.79 8.78
C LEU A 132 -9.56 2.76 8.76
N PHE A 133 -9.54 1.81 7.83
CA PHE A 133 -10.53 0.74 7.77
C PHE A 133 -10.59 -0.04 9.08
N VAL A 134 -9.45 -0.51 9.58
CA VAL A 134 -9.30 -1.23 10.84
C VAL A 134 -9.92 -0.45 12.01
N ARG A 135 -9.56 0.84 12.16
CA ARG A 135 -10.08 1.70 13.23
C ARG A 135 -11.58 1.97 13.12
N LEU A 136 -12.10 2.14 11.90
CA LEU A 136 -13.51 2.39 11.66
C LEU A 136 -14.39 1.16 11.91
N THR A 137 -13.83 -0.04 11.78
CA THR A 137 -14.56 -1.29 12.01
C THR A 137 -14.41 -1.82 13.44
N GLY A 138 -13.81 -1.06 14.36
CA GLY A 138 -13.56 -1.51 15.74
C GLY A 138 -12.44 -2.55 15.87
N GLY A 139 -11.60 -2.68 14.83
CA GLY A 139 -10.43 -3.54 14.84
C GLY A 139 -9.23 -2.84 15.48
N VAL A 140 -8.52 -3.60 16.33
CA VAL A 140 -7.35 -3.18 17.15
C VAL A 140 -7.71 -2.28 18.34
N ASP A 141 -8.71 -2.69 19.11
CA ASP A 141 -8.77 -2.36 20.55
C ASP A 141 -8.30 -3.59 21.34
N GLY A 142 -7.03 -3.53 21.72
CA GLY A 142 -6.46 -4.26 22.83
C GLY A 142 -5.62 -3.23 23.58
N GLU A 143 -6.29 -2.55 24.52
CA GLU A 143 -5.87 -1.37 25.30
C GLU A 143 -6.20 0.01 24.71
#